data_AF-A0A8J2WRU0-F1
#
_entry.id   AF-A0A8J2WRU0-F1
#
_cell.length_a   1.000
_cell.length_b   1.000
_cell.length_c   1.000
_cell.angle_alpha   90.00
_cell.angle_beta   90.00
_cell.angle_gamma   90.00
#
_symmetry.space_group_name_H-M   'P 1'
#
loop_
_entity.id
_entity.type
_entity.pdbx_description
1 polymer ?
#
loop_
_entity_poly.entity_id
_entity_poly.type
_entity_poly.pdbx_seq_one_letter_code
_entity_poly.pdbx_strand_id
1 'polypeptide(L)'
;MEGRNHSSDSLASNSSNSKLGRDSASSSRGSAVKSLSSSTSASNEYFPDFDSKVTIKEPSIVDSPTPLLTGEKIQGAARDVTYLCPFIGPVRGALTVTNYKIYFRSSDREPPFILDVPLGVVSRIEKMGGASSRGENSYGIELICKDLRNLRFAHKQENHSRRNVFEKLQQHAFPLSHRMGLFAFEFKEEYPENGWTMYEPVAELKRQGLPNESWRITKLNENYDICDSYPAVWAVPAAATDEELRYVASFRSRGRLPVLSWIHPESQATITRCSQPLVGVSGKRSRDDERYVQLILDANAQSHKLFIMDARPSGYESEDAYQNAELVFMDIHNIHVMRESLRKIKEICFPTVDDVHWLSAIESTHWLEHIKCILSGAVRIVDKVENHRTSVIVHCSDGWDRTAQLTAIALLLLDPYYRTLRGFQVIIEKEWLSFGHKFAQRIGHGDDRHSDADRSPVFLQFIDCVWQVTRQFPSAFEFNELECTGFGEFEGDEKRINTNQGRSESFDNKFKF
;
A
#
# COMPACT_ATOMS: atom_id res chain seq x y z
N MET A 1 18.08 -22.82 49.15
CA MET A 1 17.68 -24.24 49.09
C MET A 1 16.45 -24.27 48.19
N GLU A 2 16.39 -24.89 47.03
CA GLU A 2 17.19 -25.93 46.38
C GLU A 2 17.43 -25.54 44.91
N GLY A 3 18.54 -25.97 44.32
CA GLY A 3 18.83 -25.82 42.90
C GLY A 3 18.58 -27.12 42.12
N ARG A 4 18.65 -27.03 40.79
CA ARG A 4 19.10 -28.13 39.91
C ARG A 4 19.67 -27.56 38.61
N ASN A 5 20.84 -28.09 38.28
CA ASN A 5 21.71 -27.82 37.14
C ASN A 5 21.38 -28.72 35.94
N HIS A 6 22.09 -28.39 34.84
CA HIS A 6 22.53 -29.22 33.70
C HIS A 6 21.64 -29.19 32.45
N SER A 7 22.16 -29.20 31.22
CA SER A 7 23.50 -28.96 30.65
C SER A 7 23.31 -29.01 29.12
N SER A 8 24.15 -28.28 28.41
CA SER A 8 24.46 -28.42 26.98
C SER A 8 24.95 -29.82 26.60
N ASP A 9 24.64 -30.28 25.37
CA ASP A 9 25.57 -31.13 24.61
C ASP A 9 25.41 -30.92 23.10
N SER A 10 26.58 -30.76 22.47
CA SER A 10 26.84 -30.81 21.04
C SER A 10 27.38 -32.20 20.72
N LEU A 11 27.23 -32.73 19.50
CA LEU A 11 28.24 -33.60 18.88
C LEU A 11 27.95 -33.85 17.39
N ALA A 12 29.05 -33.93 16.65
CA ALA A 12 29.19 -34.00 15.21
C ALA A 12 29.48 -35.43 14.71
N SER A 13 29.84 -35.52 13.41
CA SER A 13 30.47 -36.63 12.68
C SER A 13 29.49 -37.62 12.01
N ASN A 14 29.74 -38.21 10.83
CA ASN A 14 30.87 -38.16 9.89
C ASN A 14 30.44 -38.71 8.49
N SER A 15 31.28 -38.36 7.52
CA SER A 15 31.47 -38.80 6.13
C SER A 15 31.22 -40.29 5.74
N SER A 16 30.93 -40.55 4.46
CA SER A 16 31.80 -41.33 3.54
C SER A 16 31.25 -41.53 2.11
N ASN A 17 32.20 -41.53 1.16
CA ASN A 17 32.14 -41.72 -0.29
C ASN A 17 31.62 -43.10 -0.76
N SER A 18 31.12 -43.18 -2.00
CA SER A 18 31.69 -44.11 -2.99
C SER A 18 31.31 -43.76 -4.45
N LYS A 19 32.34 -43.77 -5.31
CA LYS A 19 32.30 -43.79 -6.78
C LYS A 19 32.05 -45.22 -7.28
N LEU A 20 31.52 -45.36 -8.50
CA LEU A 20 31.78 -46.36 -9.57
C LEU A 20 30.56 -46.25 -10.53
N GLY A 21 30.63 -46.23 -11.86
CA GLY A 21 31.66 -46.48 -12.86
C GLY A 21 31.02 -47.21 -14.06
N ARG A 22 31.39 -46.79 -15.27
CA ARG A 22 31.39 -47.51 -16.57
C ARG A 22 30.19 -47.46 -17.55
N ASP A 23 30.51 -46.85 -18.70
CA ASP A 23 30.59 -47.40 -20.06
C ASP A 23 29.39 -48.11 -20.70
N SER A 24 28.98 -47.60 -21.88
CA SER A 24 29.03 -48.38 -23.13
C SER A 24 28.71 -47.52 -24.37
N ALA A 25 29.46 -47.80 -25.44
CA ALA A 25 29.42 -47.17 -26.75
C ALA A 25 28.63 -48.02 -27.77
N SER A 26 28.12 -47.39 -28.84
CA SER A 26 28.13 -47.86 -30.25
C SER A 26 27.20 -46.97 -31.08
N SER A 27 27.69 -46.25 -32.09
CA SER A 27 27.72 -46.61 -33.53
C SER A 27 26.30 -46.84 -34.12
N SER A 28 25.84 -46.22 -35.19
CA SER A 28 26.52 -46.12 -36.49
C SER A 28 25.69 -45.35 -37.53
N ARG A 29 26.42 -44.86 -38.55
CA ARG A 29 26.09 -44.75 -39.99
C ARG A 29 25.06 -43.72 -40.47
N GLY A 30 25.54 -42.88 -41.40
CA GLY A 30 24.76 -41.97 -42.22
C GLY A 30 24.32 -42.56 -43.55
N SER A 31 23.73 -41.71 -44.38
CA SER A 31 23.55 -41.90 -45.83
C SER A 31 23.32 -40.55 -46.50
N ALA A 32 24.09 -40.29 -47.55
CA ALA A 32 23.96 -39.15 -48.45
C ALA A 32 23.25 -39.61 -49.73
N VAL A 33 22.41 -38.76 -50.33
CA VAL A 33 21.99 -38.89 -51.74
C VAL A 33 21.95 -37.50 -52.39
N LYS A 34 22.59 -37.39 -53.56
CA LYS A 34 22.72 -36.22 -54.42
C LYS A 34 21.59 -36.17 -55.47
N SER A 35 21.16 -34.94 -55.77
CA SER A 35 20.77 -34.32 -57.05
C SER A 35 20.04 -35.12 -58.16
N LEU A 36 19.00 -34.50 -58.73
CA LEU A 36 18.85 -34.32 -60.18
C LEU A 36 17.87 -33.19 -60.53
N SER A 37 18.25 -32.42 -61.54
CA SER A 37 17.59 -31.26 -62.14
C SER A 37 16.66 -31.65 -63.31
N SER A 38 15.69 -30.80 -63.63
CA SER A 38 15.19 -30.65 -65.00
C SER A 38 14.65 -29.23 -65.23
N SER A 39 14.88 -28.75 -66.45
CA SER A 39 14.80 -27.38 -66.93
C SER A 39 13.55 -27.14 -67.79
N THR A 40 13.14 -25.88 -67.91
CA THR A 40 12.45 -25.38 -69.12
C THR A 40 12.75 -23.88 -69.31
N SER A 41 13.33 -23.60 -70.47
CA SER A 41 13.61 -22.32 -71.15
C SER A 41 12.31 -21.68 -71.67
N ALA A 42 12.19 -20.42 -72.11
CA ALA A 42 13.05 -19.24 -72.25
C ALA A 42 12.16 -18.03 -72.62
N SER A 43 12.61 -16.80 -72.33
CA SER A 43 12.71 -15.71 -73.33
C SER A 43 13.41 -14.49 -72.72
N ASN A 44 14.54 -14.12 -73.33
CA ASN A 44 15.36 -12.93 -73.05
C ASN A 44 14.73 -11.68 -73.68
N GLU A 45 14.74 -10.56 -72.95
CA GLU A 45 14.95 -9.22 -73.52
C GLU A 45 15.98 -8.47 -72.67
N TYR A 46 16.79 -7.64 -73.34
CA TYR A 46 18.11 -7.19 -72.91
C TYR A 46 18.14 -5.66 -72.69
N PHE A 47 18.65 -5.24 -71.53
CA PHE A 47 19.36 -3.99 -71.17
C PHE A 47 18.64 -2.62 -71.00
N PRO A 48 19.20 -1.66 -70.21
CA PRO A 48 20.57 -1.57 -69.66
C PRO A 48 20.72 -1.31 -68.15
N ASP A 49 21.97 -1.48 -67.70
CA ASP A 49 22.55 -1.28 -66.37
C ASP A 49 22.44 0.17 -65.87
N PHE A 50 22.01 0.36 -64.62
CA PHE A 50 22.27 1.59 -63.85
C PHE A 50 22.66 1.21 -62.42
N ASP A 51 23.96 1.28 -62.17
CA ASP A 51 24.59 1.06 -60.88
C ASP A 51 24.20 2.21 -59.94
N SER A 52 23.32 1.92 -58.98
CA SER A 52 23.13 2.79 -57.81
C SER A 52 22.93 1.90 -56.59
N LYS A 53 23.95 1.89 -55.72
CA LYS A 53 23.89 1.34 -54.37
C LYS A 53 22.77 2.01 -53.58
N VAL A 54 21.58 1.42 -53.62
CA VAL A 54 20.53 1.69 -52.64
C VAL A 54 20.88 0.86 -51.40
N THR A 55 21.48 1.53 -50.41
CA THR A 55 21.53 1.01 -49.05
C THR A 55 20.09 0.87 -48.58
N ILE A 56 19.54 -0.35 -48.64
CA ILE A 56 18.30 -0.69 -47.96
C ILE A 56 18.62 -0.52 -46.47
N LYS A 57 18.21 0.62 -45.90
CA LYS A 57 18.09 0.75 -44.45
C LYS A 57 17.09 -0.33 -44.03
N GLU A 58 17.58 -1.35 -43.34
CA GLU A 58 16.71 -2.20 -42.53
C GLU A 58 15.80 -1.29 -41.69
N PRO A 59 14.47 -1.54 -41.65
CA PRO A 59 13.59 -0.75 -40.80
C PRO A 59 14.06 -0.90 -39.35
N SER A 60 14.46 0.21 -38.76
CA SER A 60 14.87 0.27 -37.36
C SER A 60 13.68 -0.15 -36.51
N ILE A 61 13.83 -1.22 -35.71
CA ILE A 61 12.85 -1.73 -34.75
C ILE A 61 12.58 -0.68 -33.65
N VAL A 62 11.83 0.36 -34.02
CA VAL A 62 11.25 1.44 -33.20
C VAL A 62 9.77 1.61 -33.61
N ASP A 63 9.14 0.56 -34.15
CA ASP A 63 7.81 0.72 -34.78
C ASP A 63 6.62 0.63 -33.80
N SER A 64 6.87 0.68 -32.49
CA SER A 64 5.87 1.27 -31.58
C SER A 64 6.58 1.97 -30.40
N PRO A 65 6.42 3.29 -30.21
CA PRO A 65 7.02 3.98 -29.08
C PRO A 65 6.45 3.46 -27.75
N THR A 66 7.30 3.33 -26.73
CA THR A 66 6.84 3.12 -25.35
C THR A 66 5.79 4.19 -25.03
N PRO A 67 4.56 3.84 -24.62
CA PRO A 67 3.56 4.83 -24.28
C PRO A 67 4.03 5.64 -23.07
N LEU A 68 4.11 6.96 -23.22
CA LEU A 68 4.59 7.87 -22.18
C LEU A 68 3.44 8.76 -21.70
N LEU A 69 3.33 8.94 -20.38
CA LEU A 69 2.49 9.96 -19.77
C LEU A 69 3.09 11.36 -19.97
N THR A 70 2.27 12.39 -19.80
CA THR A 70 2.74 13.78 -19.83
C THR A 70 3.73 14.04 -18.70
N GLY A 71 4.98 14.35 -19.06
CA GLY A 71 6.10 14.52 -18.11
C GLY A 71 6.99 13.27 -17.97
N GLU A 72 6.55 12.13 -18.49
CA GLU A 72 7.31 10.89 -18.49
C GLU A 72 8.42 10.90 -19.56
N LYS A 73 9.61 10.42 -19.20
CA LYS A 73 10.81 10.40 -20.03
C LYS A 73 11.53 9.08 -19.88
N ILE A 74 11.99 8.54 -21.01
CA ILE A 74 12.85 7.34 -21.03
C ILE A 74 14.21 7.65 -20.41
N GLN A 75 14.64 6.83 -19.46
CA GLN A 75 15.88 6.97 -18.70
C GLN A 75 16.92 5.92 -19.08
N GLY A 76 16.47 4.74 -19.49
CA GLY A 76 17.31 3.66 -19.97
C GLY A 76 16.50 2.64 -20.78
N ALA A 77 17.18 1.93 -21.67
CA ALA A 77 16.59 0.84 -22.42
C ALA A 77 17.63 -0.25 -22.72
N ALA A 78 17.18 -1.49 -22.77
CA ALA A 78 17.98 -2.64 -23.17
C ALA A 78 17.18 -3.53 -24.13
N ARG A 79 17.80 -3.89 -25.24
CA ARG A 79 17.28 -4.90 -26.17
C ARG A 79 17.78 -6.28 -25.76
N ASP A 80 17.13 -7.31 -26.30
CA ASP A 80 17.50 -8.71 -26.07
C ASP A 80 17.50 -9.10 -24.58
N VAL A 81 16.56 -8.54 -23.82
CA VAL A 81 16.30 -8.91 -22.43
C VAL A 81 15.25 -10.02 -22.42
N THR A 82 15.44 -11.02 -21.57
CA THR A 82 14.48 -12.13 -21.43
C THR A 82 13.71 -11.96 -20.13
N TYR A 83 12.43 -11.66 -20.20
CA TYR A 83 11.54 -11.74 -19.05
C TYR A 83 11.24 -13.21 -18.73
N LEU A 84 11.51 -13.63 -17.49
CA LEU A 84 11.24 -14.99 -17.01
C LEU A 84 9.83 -15.02 -16.41
N CYS A 85 8.82 -15.11 -17.28
CA CYS A 85 7.44 -15.19 -16.83
C CYS A 85 7.19 -16.53 -16.14
N PRO A 86 6.74 -16.55 -14.87
CA PRO A 86 6.50 -17.80 -14.16
C PRO A 86 5.36 -18.64 -14.77
N PHE A 87 4.49 -18.02 -15.57
CA PHE A 87 3.28 -18.68 -16.10
C PHE A 87 3.44 -19.23 -17.51
N ILE A 88 4.23 -18.56 -18.37
CA ILE A 88 4.34 -18.89 -19.81
C ILE A 88 5.78 -19.16 -20.25
N GLY A 89 6.73 -19.15 -19.31
CA GLY A 89 8.16 -19.33 -19.58
C GLY A 89 8.88 -18.07 -20.07
N PRO A 90 10.13 -18.22 -20.55
CA PRO A 90 10.96 -17.11 -20.99
C PRO A 90 10.40 -16.39 -22.22
N VAL A 91 10.39 -15.06 -22.18
CA VAL A 91 9.96 -14.20 -23.29
C VAL A 91 11.06 -13.18 -23.58
N ARG A 92 11.61 -13.17 -24.80
CA ARG A 92 12.65 -12.21 -25.20
C ARG A 92 12.03 -10.94 -25.75
N GLY A 93 12.59 -9.79 -25.42
CA GLY A 93 12.05 -8.50 -25.83
C GLY A 93 12.95 -7.32 -25.49
N ALA A 94 12.35 -6.13 -25.47
CA ALA A 94 12.99 -4.88 -25.07
C ALA A 94 12.45 -4.42 -23.72
N LEU A 95 13.35 -4.08 -22.81
CA LEU A 95 13.06 -3.50 -21.50
C LEU A 95 13.39 -2.00 -21.53
N THR A 96 12.42 -1.17 -21.17
CA THR A 96 12.56 0.28 -21.05
C THR A 96 12.30 0.68 -19.60
N VAL A 97 13.10 1.62 -19.10
CA VAL A 97 12.93 2.26 -17.79
C VAL A 97 12.69 3.74 -18.02
N THR A 98 11.62 4.26 -17.47
CA THR A 98 11.31 5.70 -17.48
C THR A 98 11.53 6.29 -16.09
N ASN A 99 11.19 7.57 -15.91
CA ASN A 99 11.10 8.18 -14.59
C ASN A 99 9.81 7.79 -13.83
N TYR A 100 8.93 6.95 -14.40
CA TYR A 100 7.67 6.51 -13.79
C TYR A 100 7.48 4.99 -13.74
N LYS A 101 7.90 4.25 -14.77
CA LYS A 101 7.58 2.82 -14.94
C LYS A 101 8.73 2.03 -15.56
N ILE A 102 8.63 0.71 -15.41
CA ILE A 102 9.26 -0.24 -16.33
C ILE A 102 8.24 -0.62 -17.40
N TYR A 103 8.73 -0.72 -18.64
CA TYR A 103 7.93 -1.16 -19.78
C TYR A 103 8.72 -2.22 -20.54
N PHE A 104 8.24 -3.46 -20.50
CA PHE A 104 8.80 -4.57 -21.27
C PHE A 104 7.84 -4.96 -22.40
N ARG A 105 8.37 -5.10 -23.61
CA ARG A 105 7.60 -5.51 -24.79
C ARG A 105 8.32 -6.59 -25.57
N SER A 106 7.59 -7.62 -25.96
CA SER A 106 8.03 -8.64 -26.92
C SER A 106 7.05 -8.74 -28.07
N SER A 107 7.58 -8.67 -29.29
CA SER A 107 6.82 -8.86 -30.53
C SER A 107 6.87 -10.31 -31.02
N ASP A 108 7.47 -11.23 -30.25
CA ASP A 108 7.60 -12.65 -30.62
C ASP A 108 6.24 -13.40 -30.53
N ARG A 109 5.20 -12.74 -30.03
CA ARG A 109 3.83 -13.26 -29.91
C ARG A 109 2.83 -12.26 -30.48
N GLU A 110 1.68 -12.75 -30.91
CA GLU A 110 0.53 -11.96 -31.35
C GLU A 110 -0.70 -12.33 -30.50
N PRO A 111 -1.28 -11.39 -29.72
CA PRO A 111 -0.83 -10.00 -29.53
C PRO A 111 0.55 -9.90 -28.83
N PRO A 112 1.27 -8.78 -28.98
CA PRO A 112 2.56 -8.56 -28.33
C PRO A 112 2.47 -8.75 -26.81
N PHE A 113 3.47 -9.40 -26.22
CA PHE A 113 3.55 -9.51 -24.77
C PHE A 113 4.02 -8.16 -24.19
N ILE A 114 3.22 -7.59 -23.28
CA ILE A 114 3.50 -6.30 -22.64
C ILE A 114 3.47 -6.49 -21.13
N LEU A 115 4.46 -5.91 -20.47
CA LEU A 115 4.51 -5.75 -19.02
C LEU A 115 4.79 -4.27 -18.73
N ASP A 116 3.79 -3.58 -18.21
CA ASP A 116 3.82 -2.16 -17.84
C ASP A 116 3.61 -2.08 -16.32
N VAL A 117 4.63 -1.63 -15.58
CA VAL A 117 4.64 -1.66 -14.12
C VAL A 117 5.24 -0.35 -13.58
N PRO A 118 4.50 0.43 -12.78
CA PRO A 118 5.03 1.62 -12.13
C PRO A 118 6.24 1.32 -11.24
N LEU A 119 7.20 2.23 -11.19
CA LEU A 119 8.39 2.08 -10.37
C LEU A 119 8.10 2.19 -8.87
N GLY A 120 7.01 2.89 -8.49
CA GLY A 120 6.56 3.02 -7.10
C GLY A 120 6.26 1.68 -6.43
N VAL A 121 5.81 0.68 -7.21
CA VAL A 121 5.53 -0.66 -6.66
C VAL A 121 6.79 -1.47 -6.39
N VAL A 122 7.96 -1.06 -6.88
CA VAL A 122 9.21 -1.79 -6.65
C VAL A 122 9.66 -1.57 -5.21
N SER A 123 9.72 -2.65 -4.42
CA SER A 123 10.20 -2.60 -3.04
C SER A 123 11.70 -2.85 -2.94
N ARG A 124 12.26 -3.70 -3.81
CA ARG A 124 13.68 -4.10 -3.77
C ARG A 124 14.14 -4.56 -5.15
N ILE A 125 15.40 -4.28 -5.46
CA ILE A 125 16.04 -4.66 -6.72
C ILE A 125 17.28 -5.50 -6.39
N GLU A 126 17.34 -6.71 -6.92
CA GLU A 126 18.45 -7.64 -6.74
C GLU A 126 19.14 -7.98 -8.06
N LYS A 127 20.44 -8.29 -7.99
CA LYS A 127 21.19 -8.82 -9.14
C LYS A 127 21.13 -10.34 -9.11
N MET A 128 20.60 -10.93 -10.17
CA MET A 128 20.70 -12.38 -10.40
C MET A 128 22.05 -12.69 -11.04
N GLY A 129 22.82 -13.59 -10.43
CA GLY A 129 24.09 -14.09 -10.96
C GLY A 129 25.24 -13.08 -11.07
N GLY A 130 26.42 -13.60 -11.37
CA GLY A 130 27.68 -12.87 -11.46
C GLY A 130 28.59 -13.39 -12.57
N ALA A 131 29.88 -13.03 -12.52
CA ALA A 131 30.85 -13.42 -13.56
C ALA A 131 31.04 -14.95 -13.69
N SER A 132 30.73 -15.71 -12.64
CA SER A 132 30.80 -17.18 -12.61
C SER A 132 29.49 -17.86 -13.04
N SER A 133 28.42 -17.12 -13.29
CA SER A 133 27.12 -17.68 -13.68
C SER A 133 27.17 -18.19 -15.12
N ARG A 134 27.09 -19.50 -15.30
CA ARG A 134 27.17 -20.19 -16.61
C ARG A 134 25.83 -20.77 -17.07
N GLY A 135 24.79 -20.73 -16.24
CA GLY A 135 23.48 -21.26 -16.59
C GLY A 135 22.72 -20.34 -17.55
N GLU A 136 21.87 -20.92 -18.39
CA GLU A 136 20.95 -20.14 -19.23
C GLU A 136 20.06 -19.26 -18.35
N ASN A 137 19.88 -17.99 -18.75
CA ASN A 137 19.08 -17.00 -18.01
C ASN A 137 19.50 -16.76 -16.54
N SER A 138 20.70 -17.18 -16.13
CA SER A 138 21.17 -17.07 -14.73
C SER A 138 21.77 -15.72 -14.36
N TYR A 139 21.92 -14.80 -15.33
CA TYR A 139 22.48 -13.46 -15.14
C TYR A 139 21.41 -12.41 -15.45
N GLY A 140 21.07 -11.54 -14.50
CA GLY A 140 19.93 -10.65 -14.67
C GLY A 140 19.61 -9.75 -13.48
N ILE A 141 18.38 -9.25 -13.44
CA ILE A 141 17.80 -8.39 -12.42
C ILE A 141 16.49 -9.02 -11.92
N GLU A 142 16.30 -9.04 -10.61
CA GLU A 142 15.05 -9.41 -9.95
C GLU A 142 14.46 -8.19 -9.25
N LEU A 143 13.17 -7.93 -9.49
CA LEU A 143 12.40 -6.87 -8.85
C LEU A 143 11.39 -7.52 -7.90
N ILE A 144 11.48 -7.21 -6.62
CA ILE A 144 10.51 -7.61 -5.62
C ILE A 144 9.51 -6.46 -5.47
N CYS A 145 8.25 -6.71 -5.79
CA CYS A 145 7.21 -5.68 -5.86
C CYS A 145 6.26 -5.75 -4.65
N LYS A 146 5.65 -4.60 -4.32
CA LYS A 146 4.69 -4.39 -3.23
C LYS A 146 3.32 -4.99 -3.55
N ASP A 147 2.98 -5.08 -4.82
CA ASP A 147 1.74 -5.63 -5.39
C ASP A 147 1.71 -7.18 -5.43
N LEU A 148 2.40 -7.83 -4.49
CA LEU A 148 2.50 -9.28 -4.35
C LEU A 148 3.17 -10.04 -5.50
N ARG A 149 3.85 -9.35 -6.44
CA ARG A 149 4.59 -9.98 -7.55
C ARG A 149 6.12 -9.89 -7.39
N ASN A 150 6.83 -10.75 -8.10
CA ASN A 150 8.27 -10.62 -8.37
C ASN A 150 8.53 -10.72 -9.88
N LEU A 151 9.38 -9.85 -10.42
CA LEU A 151 9.69 -9.78 -11.84
C LEU A 151 11.17 -10.11 -12.08
N ARG A 152 11.45 -11.05 -12.99
CA ARG A 152 12.83 -11.49 -13.27
C ARG A 152 13.18 -11.24 -14.73
N PHE A 153 14.28 -10.54 -14.96
CA PHE A 153 14.79 -10.20 -16.28
C PHE A 153 16.21 -10.72 -16.45
N ALA A 154 16.41 -11.67 -17.35
CA ALA A 154 17.73 -12.14 -17.72
C ALA A 154 18.35 -11.24 -18.80
N HIS A 155 19.63 -10.97 -18.63
CA HIS A 155 20.46 -10.16 -19.53
C HIS A 155 21.62 -11.02 -20.05
N LYS A 156 22.14 -10.67 -21.24
CA LYS A 156 23.39 -11.26 -21.74
C LYS A 156 24.59 -10.61 -21.03
N GLN A 157 25.58 -11.41 -20.67
CA GLN A 157 26.81 -10.88 -20.02
C GLN A 157 27.64 -10.04 -21.00
N GLU A 158 27.66 -10.44 -22.27
CA GLU A 158 28.48 -9.87 -23.34
C GLU A 158 28.15 -8.41 -23.66
N ASN A 159 26.88 -8.00 -23.51
CA ASN A 159 26.43 -6.67 -23.92
C ASN A 159 26.46 -5.63 -22.79
N HIS A 160 26.87 -6.03 -21.58
CA HIS A 160 26.90 -5.19 -20.36
C HIS A 160 25.61 -4.40 -20.06
N SER A 161 24.48 -4.75 -20.66
CA SER A 161 23.22 -3.99 -20.59
C SER A 161 22.63 -3.93 -19.18
N ARG A 162 22.85 -4.98 -18.38
CA ARG A 162 22.38 -5.09 -16.99
C ARG A 162 22.83 -3.89 -16.14
N ARG A 163 24.08 -3.42 -16.32
CA ARG A 163 24.64 -2.37 -15.45
C ARG A 163 23.86 -1.06 -15.58
N ASN A 164 23.62 -0.62 -16.82
CA ASN A 164 22.89 0.61 -17.10
C ASN A 164 21.45 0.52 -16.60
N VAL A 165 20.74 -0.56 -16.97
CA VAL A 165 19.35 -0.77 -16.54
C VAL A 165 19.24 -0.83 -15.01
N PHE A 166 20.12 -1.57 -14.33
CA PHE A 166 20.11 -1.67 -12.86
C PHE A 166 20.33 -0.30 -12.20
N GLU A 167 21.27 0.50 -12.72
CA GLU A 167 21.53 1.86 -12.20
C GLU A 167 20.32 2.77 -12.37
N LYS A 168 19.67 2.74 -13.54
CA LYS A 168 18.45 3.53 -13.78
C LYS A 168 17.26 3.07 -12.94
N LEU A 169 17.10 1.78 -12.74
CA LEU A 169 16.07 1.27 -11.83
C LEU A 169 16.31 1.72 -10.39
N GLN A 170 17.55 1.67 -9.89
CA GLN A 170 17.88 2.17 -8.56
C GLN A 170 17.54 3.66 -8.40
N GLN A 171 17.94 4.49 -9.36
CA GLN A 171 17.69 5.93 -9.34
C GLN A 171 16.19 6.27 -9.36
N HIS A 172 15.42 5.62 -10.24
CA HIS A 172 14.03 6.03 -10.51
C HIS A 172 12.97 5.22 -9.75
N ALA A 173 13.28 4.04 -9.24
CA ALA A 173 12.43 3.35 -8.25
C ALA A 173 12.60 3.91 -6.84
N PHE A 174 13.78 4.44 -6.53
CA PHE A 174 14.10 5.01 -5.22
C PHE A 174 14.58 6.47 -5.32
N PRO A 175 13.79 7.38 -5.92
CA PRO A 175 14.21 8.76 -6.16
C PRO A 175 14.61 9.48 -4.87
N LEU A 176 13.91 9.28 -3.73
CA LEU A 176 14.22 9.99 -2.49
C LEU A 176 15.58 9.54 -1.91
N SER A 177 15.90 8.24 -1.96
CA SER A 177 17.24 7.73 -1.59
C SER A 177 18.36 8.29 -2.48
N HIS A 178 18.02 8.69 -3.71
CA HIS A 178 18.93 9.27 -4.69
C HIS A 178 18.85 10.81 -4.78
N ARG A 179 18.16 11.48 -3.84
CA ARG A 179 17.98 12.94 -3.82
C ARG A 179 17.30 13.51 -5.07
N MET A 180 16.36 12.75 -5.64
CA MET A 180 15.53 13.10 -6.78
C MET A 180 14.08 13.34 -6.32
N GLY A 181 13.30 14.03 -7.14
CA GLY A 181 11.86 14.20 -6.91
C GLY A 181 11.06 12.95 -7.28
N LEU A 182 9.90 12.78 -6.64
CA LEU A 182 8.91 11.79 -7.05
C LEU A 182 8.29 12.19 -8.40
N PHE A 183 7.88 11.21 -9.20
CA PHE A 183 7.25 11.43 -10.51
C PHE A 183 5.98 12.31 -10.42
N ALA A 184 5.29 12.25 -9.28
CA ALA A 184 4.18 13.12 -8.92
C ALA A 184 4.41 14.62 -9.22
N PHE A 185 5.64 15.11 -9.04
CA PHE A 185 6.00 16.51 -9.30
C PHE A 185 6.40 16.80 -10.75
N GLU A 186 6.62 15.75 -11.56
CA GLU A 186 6.93 15.85 -12.98
C GLU A 186 5.70 15.62 -13.87
N PHE A 187 4.68 14.95 -13.33
CA PHE A 187 3.42 14.65 -14.00
C PHE A 187 2.62 15.93 -14.28
N LYS A 188 2.10 16.06 -15.51
CA LYS A 188 1.46 17.30 -16.02
C LYS A 188 0.17 17.06 -16.80
N GLU A 189 -0.46 15.90 -16.62
CA GLU A 189 -1.76 15.68 -17.23
C GLU A 189 -2.82 16.54 -16.54
N GLU A 190 -3.73 17.10 -17.32
CA GLU A 190 -4.83 17.92 -16.82
C GLU A 190 -6.12 17.12 -16.91
N TYR A 191 -6.90 17.17 -15.83
CA TYR A 191 -8.19 16.52 -15.72
C TYR A 191 -9.28 17.58 -15.60
N PRO A 192 -10.50 17.32 -16.12
CA PRO A 192 -11.60 18.28 -16.01
C PRO A 192 -11.98 18.63 -14.57
N GLU A 193 -11.84 17.66 -13.66
CA GLU A 193 -12.14 17.82 -12.24
C GLU A 193 -10.86 17.93 -11.42
N ASN A 194 -10.90 18.81 -10.41
CA ASN A 194 -9.80 19.00 -9.49
C ASN A 194 -10.04 18.23 -8.19
N GLY A 195 -9.42 17.05 -8.08
CA GLY A 195 -9.48 16.18 -6.90
C GLY A 195 -9.09 16.86 -5.57
N TRP A 196 -8.26 17.90 -5.62
CA TRP A 196 -7.86 18.67 -4.42
C TRP A 196 -9.02 19.40 -3.75
N THR A 197 -10.08 19.67 -4.49
CA THR A 197 -11.26 20.41 -4.01
C THR A 197 -12.39 19.50 -3.53
N MET A 198 -12.20 18.18 -3.57
CA MET A 198 -13.24 17.19 -3.27
C MET A 198 -13.63 17.16 -1.79
N TYR A 199 -12.67 17.42 -0.90
CA TYR A 199 -12.88 17.47 0.54
C TYR A 199 -12.64 18.88 1.07
N GLU A 200 -13.68 19.46 1.66
CA GLU A 200 -13.60 20.71 2.41
C GLU A 200 -14.09 20.42 3.85
N PRO A 201 -13.21 20.51 4.88
CA PRO A 201 -13.51 20.07 6.23
C PRO A 201 -14.78 20.71 6.83
N VAL A 202 -14.99 22.02 6.61
CA VAL A 202 -16.16 22.71 7.17
C VAL A 202 -17.44 22.28 6.47
N ALA A 203 -17.42 22.10 5.15
CA ALA A 203 -18.56 21.61 4.38
C ALA A 203 -18.96 20.19 4.80
N GLU A 204 -17.99 19.30 5.04
CA GLU A 204 -18.28 17.94 5.51
C GLU A 204 -18.88 17.95 6.93
N LEU A 205 -18.37 18.77 7.85
CA LEU A 205 -18.97 18.94 9.18
C LEU A 205 -20.39 19.53 9.08
N LYS A 206 -20.62 20.49 8.18
CA LYS A 206 -21.96 21.05 7.91
C LYS A 206 -22.93 20.03 7.34
N ARG A 207 -22.47 19.13 6.46
CA ARG A 207 -23.30 18.02 5.95
C ARG A 207 -23.82 17.14 7.09
N GLN A 208 -23.03 16.99 8.15
CA GLN A 208 -23.40 16.25 9.36
C GLN A 208 -24.23 17.08 10.37
N GLY A 209 -24.61 18.31 10.03
CA GLY A 209 -25.43 19.18 10.89
C GLY A 209 -24.64 19.98 11.92
N LEU A 210 -23.34 20.21 11.70
CA LEU A 210 -22.48 20.97 12.61
C LEU A 210 -22.13 22.38 12.09
N PRO A 211 -21.89 23.36 12.98
CA PRO A 211 -22.02 23.28 14.44
C PRO A 211 -23.49 23.19 14.88
N ASN A 212 -23.72 22.70 16.09
CA ASN A 212 -25.02 22.69 16.76
C ASN A 212 -24.87 23.12 18.23
N GLU A 213 -25.92 22.95 19.05
CA GLU A 213 -25.87 23.35 20.48
C GLU A 213 -24.85 22.54 21.30
N SER A 214 -24.59 21.28 20.93
CA SER A 214 -23.70 20.37 21.66
C SER A 214 -22.26 20.35 21.12
N TRP A 215 -22.04 20.74 19.86
CA TRP A 215 -20.77 20.64 19.16
C TRP A 215 -20.42 21.92 18.41
N ARG A 216 -19.22 22.45 18.64
CA ARG A 216 -18.68 23.63 17.96
C ARG A 216 -17.56 23.26 17.01
N ILE A 217 -17.42 24.02 15.93
CA ILE A 217 -16.26 23.95 15.04
C ILE A 217 -15.19 24.91 15.56
N THR A 218 -13.96 24.43 15.69
CA THR A 218 -12.80 25.22 16.09
C THR A 218 -11.70 25.17 15.04
N LYS A 219 -10.97 26.28 14.92
CA LYS A 219 -9.75 26.43 14.10
C LYS A 219 -8.51 26.58 14.98
N LEU A 220 -8.59 26.11 16.22
CA LEU A 220 -7.50 26.23 17.19
C LEU A 220 -6.17 25.63 16.69
N ASN A 221 -6.24 24.68 15.76
CA ASN A 221 -5.10 24.01 15.15
C ASN A 221 -4.79 24.48 13.71
N GLU A 222 -5.27 25.65 13.28
CA GLU A 222 -5.04 26.17 11.92
C GLU A 222 -3.54 26.29 11.56
N ASN A 223 -2.69 26.48 12.58
CA ASN A 223 -1.23 26.51 12.44
C ASN A 223 -0.53 25.21 12.86
N TYR A 224 -1.28 24.16 13.22
CA TYR A 224 -0.75 22.85 13.64
C TYR A 224 0.08 22.87 14.92
N ASP A 225 -0.04 23.91 15.76
CA ASP A 225 0.80 24.08 16.95
C ASP A 225 0.35 23.19 18.13
N ILE A 226 -0.90 22.71 18.16
CA ILE A 226 -1.40 21.82 19.21
C ILE A 226 -1.15 20.35 18.85
N CYS A 227 -1.51 19.99 17.62
CA CYS A 227 -1.28 18.65 17.11
C CYS A 227 -0.88 18.74 15.64
N ASP A 228 0.40 18.48 15.39
CA ASP A 228 1.02 18.58 14.07
C ASP A 228 0.58 17.52 13.06
N SER A 229 -0.14 16.51 13.52
CA SER A 229 -0.60 15.35 12.74
C SER A 229 -2.13 15.28 12.63
N TYR A 230 -2.83 16.32 13.10
CA TYR A 230 -4.28 16.49 12.98
C TYR A 230 -4.61 17.57 11.95
N PRO A 231 -5.87 17.61 11.47
CA PRO A 231 -6.29 18.65 10.55
C PRO A 231 -6.34 20.02 11.23
N ALA A 232 -6.42 21.09 10.43
CA ALA A 232 -6.59 22.46 10.91
C ALA A 232 -7.93 22.74 11.60
N VAL A 233 -8.98 22.02 11.19
CA VAL A 233 -10.38 22.23 11.61
C VAL A 233 -10.87 21.03 12.40
N TRP A 234 -11.43 21.27 13.59
CA TRP A 234 -11.99 20.23 14.44
C TRP A 234 -13.44 20.53 14.83
N ALA A 235 -14.21 19.48 15.10
CA ALA A 235 -15.43 19.58 15.87
C ALA A 235 -15.22 18.98 17.27
N VAL A 236 -15.57 19.77 18.28
CA VAL A 236 -15.36 19.49 19.72
C VAL A 236 -16.63 19.84 20.51
N PRO A 237 -16.84 19.31 21.73
CA PRO A 237 -18.00 19.69 22.54
C PRO A 237 -18.10 21.22 22.70
N ALA A 238 -19.28 21.78 22.52
CA ALA A 238 -19.50 23.23 22.54
C ALA A 238 -19.11 23.85 23.89
N ALA A 239 -19.29 23.11 24.98
CA ALA A 239 -18.94 23.52 26.33
C ALA A 239 -17.43 23.47 26.64
N ALA A 240 -16.61 22.83 25.81
CA ALA A 240 -15.16 22.77 26.02
C ALA A 240 -14.50 24.07 25.54
N THR A 241 -13.70 24.70 26.40
CA THR A 241 -12.92 25.91 26.07
C THR A 241 -11.62 25.57 25.33
N ASP A 242 -11.07 26.51 24.56
CA ASP A 242 -9.80 26.30 23.85
C ASP A 242 -8.59 26.12 24.79
N GLU A 243 -8.69 26.58 26.03
CA GLU A 243 -7.67 26.33 27.07
C GLU A 243 -7.73 24.89 27.56
N GLU A 244 -8.93 24.38 27.89
CA GLU A 244 -9.14 22.96 28.23
C GLU A 244 -8.60 22.04 27.12
N LEU A 245 -8.88 22.35 25.84
CA LEU A 245 -8.37 21.55 24.71
C LEU A 245 -6.84 21.40 24.71
N ARG A 246 -6.10 22.43 25.10
CA ARG A 246 -4.62 22.37 25.17
C ARG A 246 -4.16 21.45 26.29
N TYR A 247 -4.84 21.46 27.44
CA TYR A 247 -4.53 20.55 28.54
C TYR A 247 -4.86 19.11 28.20
N VAL A 248 -6.02 18.85 27.56
CA VAL A 248 -6.39 17.53 27.04
C VAL A 248 -5.35 17.02 26.04
N ALA A 249 -4.94 17.85 25.07
CA ALA A 249 -3.90 17.51 24.11
C ALA A 249 -2.59 17.11 24.79
N SER A 250 -2.18 17.80 25.86
CA SER A 250 -0.95 17.47 26.60
C SER A 250 -0.96 16.09 27.27
N PHE A 251 -2.15 15.54 27.54
CA PHE A 251 -2.32 14.22 28.13
C PHE A 251 -2.53 13.11 27.09
N ARG A 252 -2.77 13.46 25.83
CA ARG A 252 -2.99 12.50 24.74
C ARG A 252 -1.71 12.37 23.92
N SER A 253 -1.35 11.14 23.54
CA SER A 253 -0.13 10.90 22.80
C SER A 253 -0.06 11.78 21.53
N ARG A 254 1.03 12.53 21.38
CA ARG A 254 1.26 13.45 20.25
C ARG A 254 0.22 14.56 20.10
N GLY A 255 -0.47 14.94 21.18
CA GLY A 255 -1.48 16.00 21.12
C GLY A 255 -2.80 15.57 20.47
N ARG A 256 -2.96 14.29 20.10
CA ARG A 256 -4.11 13.78 19.34
C ARG A 256 -5.29 13.53 20.29
N LEU A 257 -5.88 14.62 20.75
CA LEU A 257 -7.05 14.68 21.63
C LEU A 257 -8.33 14.15 20.95
N PRO A 258 -9.37 13.76 21.71
CA PRO A 258 -10.63 13.32 21.11
C PRO A 258 -11.32 14.43 20.32
N VAL A 259 -11.53 14.18 19.03
CA VAL A 259 -12.27 15.07 18.12
C VAL A 259 -13.29 14.26 17.32
N LEU A 260 -14.36 14.91 16.87
CA LEU A 260 -15.48 14.25 16.18
C LEU A 260 -15.08 13.78 14.78
N SER A 261 -15.35 12.49 14.50
CA SER A 261 -15.34 11.91 13.15
C SER A 261 -16.74 11.89 12.54
N TRP A 262 -17.76 11.51 13.32
CA TRP A 262 -19.13 11.41 12.82
C TRP A 262 -20.17 11.61 13.91
N ILE A 263 -21.34 12.12 13.54
CA ILE A 263 -22.51 12.27 14.42
C ILE A 263 -23.75 11.69 13.76
N HIS A 264 -24.51 10.92 14.54
CA HIS A 264 -25.76 10.33 14.09
C HIS A 264 -26.83 11.42 13.88
N PRO A 265 -27.49 11.47 12.71
CA PRO A 265 -28.41 12.57 12.38
C PRO A 265 -29.61 12.68 13.34
N GLU A 266 -30.11 11.54 13.84
CA GLU A 266 -31.26 11.52 14.76
C GLU A 266 -30.85 11.49 16.24
N SER A 267 -30.14 10.44 16.67
CA SER A 267 -29.82 10.23 18.09
C SER A 267 -28.76 11.15 18.68
N GLN A 268 -28.00 11.87 17.84
CA GLN A 268 -26.83 12.65 18.24
C GLN A 268 -25.70 11.83 18.88
N ALA A 269 -25.74 10.50 18.79
CA ALA A 269 -24.62 9.65 19.18
C ALA A 269 -23.42 9.91 18.26
N THR A 270 -22.22 10.01 18.84
CA THR A 270 -21.01 10.38 18.09
C THR A 270 -19.96 9.29 18.04
N ILE A 271 -19.19 9.30 16.97
CA ILE A 271 -17.89 8.64 16.88
C ILE A 271 -16.84 9.74 16.99
N THR A 272 -16.05 9.69 18.06
CA THR A 272 -14.87 10.55 18.23
C THR A 272 -13.61 9.69 18.15
N ARG A 273 -12.49 10.30 17.74
CA ARG A 273 -11.21 9.59 17.61
C ARG A 273 -10.07 10.31 18.31
N CYS A 274 -9.14 9.55 18.86
CA CYS A 274 -7.94 10.08 19.52
C CYS A 274 -6.76 9.09 19.50
N SER A 275 -5.67 9.48 20.15
CA SER A 275 -4.60 8.59 20.60
C SER A 275 -4.81 8.12 22.04
N GLN A 276 -3.98 7.16 22.49
CA GLN A 276 -4.00 6.72 23.88
C GLN A 276 -3.69 7.88 24.84
N PRO A 277 -4.27 7.87 26.05
CA PRO A 277 -3.87 8.77 27.13
C PRO A 277 -2.51 8.38 27.71
N LEU A 278 -1.79 9.36 28.23
CA LEU A 278 -0.44 9.22 28.80
C LEU A 278 -0.48 8.82 30.29
N VAL A 279 -1.27 7.79 30.60
CA VAL A 279 -1.42 7.21 31.95
C VAL A 279 -0.08 6.66 32.44
N GLY A 280 0.57 5.85 31.60
CA GLY A 280 1.83 5.16 31.89
C GLY A 280 1.73 4.19 33.08
N VAL A 281 2.86 3.58 33.45
CA VAL A 281 2.94 2.62 34.57
C VAL A 281 2.62 3.24 35.94
N SER A 282 2.64 4.57 36.04
CA SER A 282 2.39 5.31 37.28
C SER A 282 0.92 5.65 37.49
N GLY A 283 0.02 5.26 36.57
CA GLY A 283 -1.41 5.50 36.74
C GLY A 283 -1.77 6.99 36.70
N LYS A 284 -1.07 7.81 35.90
CA LYS A 284 -1.34 9.24 35.81
C LYS A 284 -2.76 9.48 35.30
N ARG A 285 -3.38 10.53 35.83
CA ARG A 285 -4.74 10.97 35.49
C ARG A 285 -4.70 12.42 35.06
N SER A 286 -5.66 12.82 34.24
CA SER A 286 -5.85 14.21 33.82
C SER A 286 -7.29 14.60 34.06
N ARG A 287 -7.49 15.57 34.96
CA ARG A 287 -8.84 16.09 35.26
C ARG A 287 -9.47 16.73 34.03
N ASP A 288 -8.66 17.39 33.20
CA ASP A 288 -9.10 18.02 31.96
C ASP A 288 -9.55 16.96 30.94
N ASP A 289 -8.81 15.85 30.79
CA ASP A 289 -9.19 14.76 29.89
C ASP A 289 -10.45 14.02 30.39
N GLU A 290 -10.52 13.69 31.67
CA GLU A 290 -11.70 13.07 32.29
C GLU A 290 -12.95 13.94 32.12
N ARG A 291 -12.83 15.24 32.38
CA ARG A 291 -13.90 16.22 32.15
C ARG A 291 -14.27 16.28 30.67
N TYR A 292 -13.29 16.30 29.78
CA TYR A 292 -13.54 16.38 28.34
C TYR A 292 -14.28 15.13 27.81
N VAL A 293 -13.90 13.94 28.30
CA VAL A 293 -14.64 12.68 28.04
C VAL A 293 -16.08 12.77 28.55
N GLN A 294 -16.30 13.36 29.74
CA GLN A 294 -17.64 13.61 30.25
C GLN A 294 -18.43 14.60 29.37
N LEU A 295 -17.80 15.65 28.84
CA LEU A 295 -18.48 16.58 27.91
C LEU A 295 -18.92 15.90 26.60
N ILE A 296 -18.17 14.91 26.12
CA ILE A 296 -18.58 14.09 24.96
C ILE A 296 -19.81 13.24 25.29
N LEU A 297 -19.86 12.68 26.50
CA LEU A 297 -21.02 11.94 26.99
C LEU A 297 -22.24 12.87 27.13
N ASP A 298 -22.09 14.02 27.78
CA ASP A 298 -23.16 14.99 28.02
C ASP A 298 -23.72 15.59 26.73
N ALA A 299 -22.94 15.61 25.64
CA ALA A 299 -23.38 16.04 24.32
C ALA A 299 -24.43 15.09 23.69
N ASN A 300 -24.59 13.88 24.22
CA ASN A 300 -25.59 12.90 23.80
C ASN A 300 -26.64 12.69 24.90
N ALA A 301 -27.83 13.27 24.74
CA ALA A 301 -28.92 13.19 25.71
C ALA A 301 -29.56 11.79 25.84
N GLN A 302 -29.24 10.84 24.95
CA GLN A 302 -29.87 9.52 24.90
C GLN A 302 -29.13 8.45 25.73
N SER A 303 -27.92 8.71 26.21
CA SER A 303 -27.12 7.74 26.96
C SER A 303 -26.46 8.35 28.19
N HIS A 304 -26.40 7.56 29.27
CA HIS A 304 -25.64 7.87 30.48
C HIS A 304 -24.28 7.16 30.53
N LYS A 305 -23.92 6.43 29.48
CA LYS A 305 -22.65 5.72 29.37
C LYS A 305 -21.97 6.00 28.04
N LEU A 306 -20.65 6.07 28.05
CA LEU A 306 -19.79 6.18 26.88
C LEU A 306 -19.04 4.86 26.69
N PHE A 307 -18.68 4.50 25.45
CA PHE A 307 -17.76 3.39 25.20
C PHE A 307 -16.44 3.89 24.64
N ILE A 308 -15.34 3.47 25.26
CA ILE A 308 -13.99 3.66 24.76
C ILE A 308 -13.59 2.37 24.04
N MET A 309 -13.39 2.48 22.73
CA MET A 309 -13.06 1.39 21.82
C MET A 309 -11.56 1.42 21.54
N ASP A 310 -10.78 0.70 22.35
CA ASP A 310 -9.34 0.56 22.13
C ASP A 310 -9.10 -0.55 21.10
N ALA A 311 -8.52 -0.17 19.96
CA ALA A 311 -8.25 -1.11 18.90
C ALA A 311 -7.28 -2.24 19.30
N ARG A 312 -6.49 -2.05 20.36
CA ARG A 312 -5.44 -2.98 20.78
C ARG A 312 -6.01 -4.21 21.51
N PRO A 313 -5.17 -5.24 21.70
CA PRO A 313 -5.48 -6.32 22.64
C PRO A 313 -5.34 -5.93 24.13
N SER A 314 -4.57 -4.88 24.44
CA SER A 314 -4.37 -4.42 25.81
C SER A 314 -3.94 -2.95 25.89
N GLY A 315 -4.20 -2.34 27.05
CA GLY A 315 -3.97 -0.92 27.33
C GLY A 315 -3.85 -0.64 28.84
N TYR A 316 -3.60 0.62 29.18
CA TYR A 316 -3.35 1.07 30.57
C TYR A 316 -4.46 1.94 31.14
N GLU A 317 -5.53 2.17 30.39
CA GLU A 317 -6.68 2.93 30.88
C GLU A 317 -7.42 2.14 31.95
N SER A 318 -7.78 2.81 33.04
CA SER A 318 -8.57 2.23 34.12
C SER A 318 -10.01 2.73 34.02
N GLU A 319 -10.97 1.82 34.22
CA GLU A 319 -12.38 2.14 34.38
C GLU A 319 -12.62 3.09 35.58
N ASP A 320 -11.74 3.08 36.58
CA ASP A 320 -11.81 3.99 37.74
C ASP A 320 -11.53 5.46 37.38
N ALA A 321 -10.80 5.69 36.27
CA ALA A 321 -10.48 7.05 35.82
C ALA A 321 -11.66 7.68 35.09
N TYR A 322 -12.39 6.89 34.30
CA TYR A 322 -13.52 7.33 33.48
C TYR A 322 -14.80 6.65 33.94
N GLN A 323 -15.37 7.12 35.05
CA GLN A 323 -16.46 6.45 35.77
C GLN A 323 -17.70 6.11 34.92
N ASN A 324 -18.00 6.94 33.92
CA ASN A 324 -19.15 6.76 33.02
C ASN A 324 -18.77 6.17 31.66
N ALA A 325 -17.56 5.61 31.54
CA ALA A 325 -17.07 5.00 30.31
C ALA A 325 -16.79 3.50 30.50
N GLU A 326 -17.10 2.70 29.48
CA GLU A 326 -16.72 1.29 29.41
C GLU A 326 -15.60 1.11 28.39
N LEU A 327 -14.51 0.46 28.78
CA LEU A 327 -13.38 0.20 27.90
C LEU A 327 -13.53 -1.18 27.23
N VAL A 328 -13.44 -1.20 25.90
CA VAL A 328 -13.52 -2.43 25.10
C VAL A 328 -12.27 -2.57 24.24
N PHE A 329 -11.57 -3.68 24.39
CA PHE A 329 -10.45 -4.07 23.52
C PHE A 329 -10.96 -4.80 22.28
N MET A 330 -10.38 -4.48 21.12
CA MET A 330 -10.78 -5.02 19.80
C MET A 330 -9.78 -6.03 19.23
N ASP A 331 -8.69 -6.32 19.95
CA ASP A 331 -7.71 -7.35 19.61
C ASP A 331 -7.03 -7.19 18.23
N ILE A 332 -6.94 -5.95 17.72
CA ILE A 332 -6.25 -5.64 16.46
C ILE A 332 -4.76 -5.41 16.73
N HIS A 333 -3.95 -6.33 16.20
CA HIS A 333 -2.51 -6.36 16.37
C HIS A 333 -1.79 -5.16 15.73
N ASN A 334 -0.51 -4.98 16.06
CA ASN A 334 0.28 -3.85 15.57
C ASN A 334 0.76 -4.03 14.11
N ILE A 335 1.39 -2.97 13.57
CA ILE A 335 1.85 -2.90 12.19
C ILE A 335 2.85 -4.01 11.79
N HIS A 336 3.62 -4.55 12.74
CA HIS A 336 4.60 -5.59 12.46
C HIS A 336 3.95 -6.94 12.22
N VAL A 337 2.90 -7.27 12.98
CA VAL A 337 2.10 -8.48 12.78
C VAL A 337 1.41 -8.43 11.42
N MET A 338 0.83 -7.28 11.05
CA MET A 338 0.15 -7.11 9.75
C MET A 338 1.12 -7.23 8.57
N ARG A 339 2.34 -6.69 8.69
CA ARG A 339 3.39 -6.86 7.68
C ARG A 339 3.76 -8.32 7.49
N GLU A 340 3.95 -9.05 8.59
CA GLU A 340 4.32 -10.47 8.54
C GLU A 340 3.20 -11.32 7.93
N SER A 341 1.94 -11.01 8.26
CA SER A 341 0.78 -11.66 7.67
C SER A 341 0.74 -11.51 6.13
N LEU A 342 0.92 -10.29 5.61
CA LEU A 342 0.96 -10.05 4.16
C LEU A 342 2.17 -10.71 3.48
N ARG A 343 3.32 -10.76 4.17
CA ARG A 343 4.52 -11.46 3.66
C ARG A 343 4.19 -12.93 3.40
N LYS A 344 3.51 -13.60 4.33
CA LYS A 344 3.07 -14.99 4.17
C LYS A 344 2.04 -15.15 3.04
N ILE A 345 1.09 -14.21 2.89
CA ILE A 345 0.15 -14.19 1.76
C ILE A 345 0.91 -14.19 0.42
N LYS A 346 1.91 -13.33 0.28
CA LYS A 346 2.72 -13.27 -0.94
C LYS A 346 3.37 -14.63 -1.26
N GLU A 347 3.90 -15.32 -0.26
CA GLU A 347 4.59 -16.60 -0.44
C GLU A 347 3.68 -17.74 -0.91
N ILE A 348 2.42 -17.76 -0.47
CA ILE A 348 1.48 -18.82 -0.85
C ILE A 348 0.72 -18.52 -2.15
N CYS A 349 0.65 -17.24 -2.55
CA CYS A 349 -0.10 -16.81 -3.73
C CYS A 349 0.76 -16.70 -5.00
N PHE A 350 2.05 -16.38 -4.88
CA PHE A 350 2.92 -16.10 -6.02
C PHE A 350 4.23 -16.90 -5.99
N PRO A 351 4.64 -17.54 -7.11
CA PRO A 351 4.00 -17.50 -8.43
C PRO A 351 2.89 -18.54 -8.64
N THR A 352 2.86 -19.59 -7.84
CA THR A 352 1.95 -20.72 -8.03
C THR A 352 1.33 -21.09 -6.69
N VAL A 353 0.02 -21.32 -6.71
CA VAL A 353 -0.74 -21.76 -5.54
C VAL A 353 -0.64 -23.28 -5.38
N ASP A 354 -0.46 -23.75 -4.15
CA ASP A 354 -0.66 -25.16 -3.81
C ASP A 354 -2.15 -25.41 -3.50
N ASP A 355 -2.88 -25.90 -4.50
CA ASP A 355 -4.32 -26.17 -4.37
C ASP A 355 -4.65 -27.22 -3.30
N VAL A 356 -3.72 -28.15 -3.01
CA VAL A 356 -3.97 -29.25 -2.07
C VAL A 356 -4.01 -28.74 -0.63
N HIS A 357 -3.10 -27.82 -0.29
CA HIS A 357 -2.97 -27.27 1.05
C HIS A 357 -3.45 -25.82 1.16
N TRP A 358 -4.19 -25.31 0.17
CA TRP A 358 -4.59 -23.90 0.11
C TRP A 358 -5.24 -23.40 1.40
N LEU A 359 -6.20 -24.16 1.95
CA LEU A 359 -6.96 -23.73 3.15
C LEU A 359 -6.08 -23.66 4.42
N SER A 360 -5.16 -24.60 4.62
CA SER A 360 -4.24 -24.54 5.76
C SER A 360 -3.14 -23.50 5.55
N ALA A 361 -2.69 -23.33 4.30
CA ALA A 361 -1.73 -22.30 3.93
C ALA A 361 -2.29 -20.90 4.21
N ILE A 362 -3.51 -20.59 3.75
CA ILE A 362 -4.15 -19.29 3.99
C ILE A 362 -4.43 -19.06 5.48
N GLU A 363 -4.87 -20.07 6.21
CA GLU A 363 -5.07 -19.99 7.67
C GLU A 363 -3.78 -19.61 8.40
N SER A 364 -2.64 -20.23 8.03
CA SER A 364 -1.33 -19.97 8.64
C SER A 364 -0.79 -18.54 8.44
N THR A 365 -1.39 -17.79 7.50
CA THR A 365 -1.07 -16.37 7.27
C THR A 365 -1.74 -15.46 8.29
N HIS A 366 -2.86 -15.88 8.90
CA HIS A 366 -3.76 -15.08 9.73
C HIS A 366 -4.35 -13.84 9.04
N TRP A 367 -4.20 -13.68 7.72
CA TRP A 367 -4.67 -12.46 7.03
C TRP A 367 -6.18 -12.27 7.19
N LEU A 368 -6.97 -13.30 6.88
CA LEU A 368 -8.42 -13.26 7.00
C LEU A 368 -8.89 -13.13 8.46
N GLU A 369 -8.10 -13.63 9.42
CA GLU A 369 -8.36 -13.42 10.85
C GLU A 369 -8.19 -11.94 11.22
N HIS A 370 -7.15 -11.28 10.72
CA HIS A 370 -6.95 -9.84 10.93
C HIS A 370 -8.03 -9.00 10.27
N ILE A 371 -8.43 -9.32 9.02
CA ILE A 371 -9.57 -8.67 8.34
C ILE A 371 -10.86 -8.84 9.13
N LYS A 372 -11.13 -10.06 9.63
CA LYS A 372 -12.27 -10.35 10.51
C LYS A 372 -12.24 -9.49 11.77
N CYS A 373 -11.10 -9.37 12.45
CA CYS A 373 -11.00 -8.57 13.69
C CYS A 373 -11.27 -7.09 13.42
N ILE A 374 -10.74 -6.52 12.33
CA ILE A 374 -10.99 -5.14 11.93
C ILE A 374 -12.49 -4.92 11.66
N LEU A 375 -13.11 -5.76 10.83
CA LEU A 375 -14.54 -5.66 10.51
C LEU A 375 -15.42 -5.86 11.76
N SER A 376 -15.09 -6.83 12.62
CA SER A 376 -15.82 -7.08 13.87
C SER A 376 -15.74 -5.89 14.83
N GLY A 377 -14.57 -5.24 14.91
CA GLY A 377 -14.40 -4.01 15.67
C GLY A 377 -15.25 -2.86 15.12
N ALA A 378 -15.26 -2.68 13.79
CA ALA A 378 -16.11 -1.66 13.17
C ALA A 378 -17.61 -1.93 13.39
N VAL A 379 -18.06 -3.19 13.24
CA VAL A 379 -19.46 -3.57 13.52
C VAL A 379 -19.84 -3.31 14.98
N ARG A 380 -18.94 -3.56 15.94
CA ARG A 380 -19.17 -3.22 17.35
C ARG A 380 -19.34 -1.72 17.58
N ILE A 381 -18.55 -0.88 16.89
CA ILE A 381 -18.71 0.58 16.90
C ILE A 381 -20.09 0.96 16.36
N VAL A 382 -20.45 0.44 15.19
CA VAL A 382 -21.75 0.68 14.53
C VAL A 382 -22.91 0.27 15.42
N ASP A 383 -22.85 -0.91 16.03
CA ASP A 383 -23.91 -1.41 16.92
C ASP A 383 -24.15 -0.48 18.12
N LYS A 384 -23.06 0.03 18.74
CA LYS A 384 -23.21 0.99 19.86
C LYS A 384 -23.82 2.32 19.43
N VAL A 385 -23.47 2.81 18.26
CA VAL A 385 -23.96 4.10 17.76
C VAL A 385 -25.40 3.99 17.23
N GLU A 386 -25.67 3.00 16.38
CA GLU A 386 -26.95 2.83 15.70
C GLU A 386 -28.01 2.20 16.62
N ASN A 387 -27.72 1.06 17.23
CA ASN A 387 -28.73 0.30 17.99
C ASN A 387 -28.85 0.77 19.44
N HIS A 388 -27.72 1.08 20.08
CA HIS A 388 -27.70 1.52 21.48
C HIS A 388 -27.73 3.06 21.65
N ARG A 389 -27.74 3.82 20.56
CA ARG A 389 -27.77 5.30 20.57
C ARG A 389 -26.69 5.92 21.47
N THR A 390 -25.54 5.25 21.55
CA THR A 390 -24.46 5.59 22.50
C THR A 390 -23.24 6.13 21.77
N SER A 391 -22.65 7.20 22.30
CA SER A 391 -21.42 7.78 21.77
C SER A 391 -20.20 6.92 22.12
N VAL A 392 -19.22 6.94 21.23
CA VAL A 392 -17.99 6.14 21.35
C VAL A 392 -16.74 6.98 21.10
N ILE A 393 -15.67 6.66 21.83
CA ILE A 393 -14.31 7.18 21.60
C ILE A 393 -13.47 6.04 21.04
N VAL A 394 -12.93 6.19 19.84
CA VAL A 394 -12.09 5.18 19.18
C VAL A 394 -10.64 5.61 19.25
N HIS A 395 -9.76 4.75 19.78
CA HIS A 395 -8.33 5.01 19.74
C HIS A 395 -7.51 3.72 19.61
N CYS A 396 -6.21 3.90 19.51
CA CYS A 396 -5.22 2.83 19.62
C CYS A 396 -4.00 3.42 20.36
N SER A 397 -2.78 3.08 19.96
CA SER A 397 -1.56 3.74 20.46
C SER A 397 -1.46 5.19 19.97
N ASP A 398 -1.07 5.41 18.71
CA ASP A 398 -0.88 6.75 18.15
C ASP A 398 -2.16 7.34 17.52
N GLY A 399 -3.21 6.55 17.27
CA GLY A 399 -4.49 7.06 16.74
C GLY A 399 -4.52 7.37 15.23
N TRP A 400 -3.59 6.82 14.44
CA TRP A 400 -3.51 7.06 12.98
C TRP A 400 -3.52 5.78 12.10
N ASP A 401 -3.44 4.58 12.69
CA ASP A 401 -3.44 3.31 11.95
C ASP A 401 -4.80 2.60 12.13
N ARG A 402 -4.91 1.76 13.17
CA ARG A 402 -6.12 1.00 13.49
C ARG A 402 -7.33 1.89 13.77
N THR A 403 -7.11 3.05 14.38
CA THR A 403 -8.17 4.04 14.58
C THR A 403 -8.75 4.54 13.25
N ALA A 404 -7.90 4.77 12.22
CA ALA A 404 -8.37 5.17 10.89
C ALA A 404 -9.17 4.03 10.23
N GLN A 405 -8.69 2.78 10.34
CA GLN A 405 -9.43 1.60 9.87
C GLN A 405 -10.82 1.52 10.50
N LEU A 406 -10.89 1.54 11.83
CA LEU A 406 -12.14 1.37 12.58
C LEU A 406 -13.15 2.49 12.31
N THR A 407 -12.69 3.75 12.35
CA THR A 407 -13.56 4.91 12.11
C THR A 407 -14.04 4.94 10.67
N ALA A 408 -13.16 4.82 9.67
CA ALA A 408 -13.56 4.84 8.28
C ALA A 408 -14.55 3.71 7.94
N ILE A 409 -14.32 2.47 8.42
CA ILE A 409 -15.27 1.37 8.15
C ILE A 409 -16.60 1.61 8.87
N ALA A 410 -16.60 2.09 10.12
CA ALA A 410 -17.84 2.38 10.83
C ALA A 410 -18.65 3.49 10.13
N LEU A 411 -17.99 4.57 9.67
CA LEU A 411 -18.62 5.64 8.89
C LEU A 411 -19.22 5.09 7.59
N LEU A 412 -18.49 4.23 6.86
CA LEU A 412 -18.98 3.59 5.64
C LEU A 412 -20.25 2.75 5.85
N LEU A 413 -20.34 2.07 7.01
CA LEU A 413 -21.48 1.23 7.38
C LEU A 413 -22.68 2.06 7.86
N LEU A 414 -22.46 3.20 8.50
CA LEU A 414 -23.51 4.06 9.07
C LEU A 414 -24.09 5.05 8.05
N ASP A 415 -23.26 5.69 7.22
CA ASP A 415 -23.66 6.82 6.40
C ASP A 415 -23.61 6.47 4.90
N PRO A 416 -24.77 6.38 4.22
CA PRO A 416 -24.84 6.07 2.79
C PRO A 416 -24.04 7.03 1.90
N TYR A 417 -23.80 8.28 2.35
CA TYR A 417 -22.99 9.23 1.60
C TYR A 417 -21.60 8.65 1.29
N TYR A 418 -20.94 8.00 2.25
CA TYR A 418 -19.59 7.46 2.05
C TYR A 418 -19.55 6.22 1.14
N ARG A 419 -20.71 5.67 0.75
CA ARG A 419 -20.81 4.57 -0.23
C ARG A 419 -20.97 5.06 -1.67
N THR A 420 -21.09 6.36 -1.88
CA THR A 420 -20.90 7.01 -3.19
C THR A 420 -19.42 7.11 -3.54
N LEU A 421 -19.06 7.20 -4.81
CA LEU A 421 -17.66 7.36 -5.23
C LEU A 421 -17.03 8.62 -4.61
N ARG A 422 -17.75 9.73 -4.67
CA ARG A 422 -17.33 11.01 -4.08
C ARG A 422 -17.23 10.92 -2.55
N GLY A 423 -18.22 10.31 -1.89
CA GLY A 423 -18.18 10.15 -0.44
C GLY A 423 -17.04 9.24 0.01
N PHE A 424 -16.73 8.19 -0.75
CA PHE A 424 -15.59 7.33 -0.45
C PHE A 424 -14.25 8.07 -0.63
N GLN A 425 -14.10 8.91 -1.65
CA GLN A 425 -12.93 9.79 -1.73
C GLN A 425 -12.86 10.72 -0.50
N VAL A 426 -13.98 11.30 -0.07
CA VAL A 426 -14.04 12.11 1.16
C VAL A 426 -13.66 11.31 2.41
N ILE A 427 -13.97 10.02 2.51
CA ILE A 427 -13.57 9.21 3.68
C ILE A 427 -12.06 9.01 3.75
N ILE A 428 -11.40 8.82 2.60
CA ILE A 428 -9.95 8.72 2.49
C ILE A 428 -9.32 10.06 2.85
N GLU A 429 -9.82 11.14 2.25
CA GLU A 429 -9.36 12.50 2.53
C GLU A 429 -9.45 12.89 3.99
N LYS A 430 -10.58 12.56 4.60
CA LYS A 430 -10.86 12.90 5.98
C LYS A 430 -10.13 11.97 6.93
N GLU A 431 -10.55 10.71 7.02
CA GLU A 431 -10.17 9.80 8.11
C GLU A 431 -8.74 9.23 7.96
N TRP A 432 -8.17 9.30 6.77
CA TRP A 432 -6.81 8.83 6.50
C TRP A 432 -5.82 9.97 6.29
N LEU A 433 -6.05 10.83 5.30
CA LEU A 433 -5.10 11.89 4.95
C LEU A 433 -5.08 13.02 5.99
N SER A 434 -6.19 13.71 6.18
CA SER A 434 -6.25 14.88 7.08
C SER A 434 -5.99 14.51 8.54
N PHE A 435 -6.32 13.28 8.93
CA PHE A 435 -6.04 12.73 10.25
C PHE A 435 -4.65 12.08 10.37
N GLY A 436 -3.78 12.18 9.36
CA GLY A 436 -2.35 11.92 9.47
C GLY A 436 -1.98 10.44 9.53
N HIS A 437 -2.67 9.57 8.79
CA HIS A 437 -2.11 8.26 8.46
C HIS A 437 -0.81 8.44 7.68
N LYS A 438 0.27 7.78 8.11
CA LYS A 438 1.61 8.01 7.57
C LYS A 438 1.88 7.24 6.29
N PHE A 439 1.16 7.53 5.21
CA PHE A 439 1.27 6.84 3.91
C PHE A 439 2.72 6.69 3.46
N ALA A 440 3.47 7.80 3.43
CA ALA A 440 4.86 7.80 3.00
C ALA A 440 5.76 6.85 3.80
N GLN A 441 5.56 6.76 5.11
CA GLN A 441 6.31 5.86 5.98
C GLN A 441 5.83 4.40 5.87
N ARG A 442 4.51 4.19 5.80
CA ARG A 442 3.88 2.87 5.77
C ARG A 442 4.16 2.13 4.45
N ILE A 443 4.31 2.88 3.36
CA ILE A 443 4.57 2.34 2.02
C ILE A 443 6.07 2.43 1.67
N GLY A 444 6.74 3.50 2.09
CA GLY A 444 8.14 3.79 1.75
C GLY A 444 8.29 4.29 0.32
N HIS A 445 7.63 5.40 -0.04
CA HIS A 445 7.74 5.98 -1.40
C HIS A 445 9.18 6.38 -1.69
N GLY A 446 9.70 5.88 -2.80
CA GLY A 446 11.02 6.24 -3.30
C GLY A 446 12.19 6.00 -2.34
N ASP A 447 12.02 5.16 -1.31
CA ASP A 447 13.05 4.80 -0.32
C ASP A 447 13.47 3.34 -0.54
N ASP A 448 14.78 3.11 -0.68
CA ASP A 448 15.41 1.80 -0.91
C ASP A 448 15.57 0.94 0.36
N ARG A 449 15.27 1.47 1.54
CA ARG A 449 15.29 0.76 2.83
C ARG A 449 14.08 -0.17 2.98
N HIS A 450 14.06 -1.22 2.19
CA HIS A 450 12.99 -2.22 2.14
C HIS A 450 12.75 -2.95 3.48
N SER A 451 13.73 -2.96 4.40
CA SER A 451 13.64 -3.59 5.72
C SER A 451 13.12 -2.67 6.82
N ASP A 452 12.65 -1.45 6.47
CA ASP A 452 12.11 -0.51 7.45
C ASP A 452 10.91 -1.14 8.21
N ALA A 453 11.04 -1.18 9.53
CA ALA A 453 10.07 -1.79 10.42
C ALA A 453 8.77 -0.96 10.53
N ASP A 454 8.74 0.27 10.01
CA ASP A 454 7.54 1.10 9.97
C ASP A 454 6.66 0.86 8.72
N ARG A 455 7.13 0.10 7.73
CA ARG A 455 6.33 -0.30 6.57
C ARG A 455 5.29 -1.35 6.95
N SER A 456 4.04 -1.13 6.55
CA SER A 456 2.92 -2.02 6.90
C SER A 456 1.67 -1.78 6.04
N PRO A 457 0.90 -2.83 5.68
CA PRO A 457 -0.22 -2.74 4.75
C PRO A 457 -1.53 -2.26 5.40
N VAL A 458 -1.48 -1.23 6.23
CA VAL A 458 -2.63 -0.77 7.03
C VAL A 458 -3.77 -0.28 6.14
N PHE A 459 -3.46 0.54 5.14
CA PHE A 459 -4.47 1.03 4.18
C PHE A 459 -4.98 -0.08 3.25
N LEU A 460 -4.10 -1.00 2.83
CA LEU A 460 -4.50 -2.18 2.05
C LEU A 460 -5.51 -3.05 2.81
N GLN A 461 -5.31 -3.26 4.12
CA GLN A 461 -6.29 -3.96 4.96
C GLN A 461 -7.64 -3.24 5.02
N PHE A 462 -7.64 -1.91 5.01
CA PHE A 462 -8.88 -1.14 4.93
C PHE A 462 -9.60 -1.36 3.59
N ILE A 463 -8.88 -1.30 2.48
CA ILE A 463 -9.46 -1.57 1.15
C ILE A 463 -9.95 -3.02 1.04
N ASP A 464 -9.24 -4.00 1.61
CA ASP A 464 -9.72 -5.39 1.71
C ASP A 464 -11.03 -5.45 2.50
N CYS A 465 -11.09 -4.82 3.68
CA CYS A 465 -12.34 -4.73 4.45
C CYS A 465 -13.49 -4.11 3.65
N VAL A 466 -13.23 -3.03 2.89
CA VAL A 466 -14.23 -2.40 2.01
C VAL A 466 -14.70 -3.40 0.95
N TRP A 467 -13.77 -4.09 0.29
CA TRP A 467 -14.08 -5.12 -0.70
C TRP A 467 -14.92 -6.26 -0.09
N GLN A 468 -14.62 -6.72 1.15
CA GLN A 468 -15.46 -7.71 1.83
C GLN A 468 -16.91 -7.24 2.00
N VAL A 469 -17.11 -5.95 2.31
CA VAL A 469 -18.45 -5.37 2.48
C VAL A 469 -19.15 -5.21 1.13
N THR A 470 -18.46 -4.76 0.08
CA THR A 470 -19.06 -4.67 -1.27
C THR A 470 -19.45 -6.05 -1.81
N ARG A 471 -18.66 -7.09 -1.51
CA ARG A 471 -18.98 -8.48 -1.84
C ARG A 471 -20.25 -8.98 -1.14
N GLN A 472 -20.50 -8.56 0.09
CA GLN A 472 -21.70 -8.93 0.86
C GLN A 472 -22.93 -8.09 0.48
N PHE A 473 -22.73 -6.84 0.07
CA PHE A 473 -23.78 -5.89 -0.27
C PHE A 473 -23.56 -5.29 -1.68
N PRO A 474 -23.74 -6.07 -2.75
CA PRO A 474 -23.33 -5.70 -4.10
C PRO A 474 -24.07 -4.50 -4.70
N SER A 475 -25.23 -4.13 -4.14
CA SER A 475 -26.04 -2.98 -4.59
C SER A 475 -25.94 -1.76 -3.65
N ALA A 476 -25.12 -1.84 -2.61
CA ALA A 476 -25.03 -0.79 -1.59
C ALA A 476 -24.00 0.31 -1.91
N PHE A 477 -23.16 0.10 -2.92
CA PHE A 477 -22.03 0.96 -3.29
C PHE A 477 -22.17 1.43 -4.73
N GLU A 478 -21.82 2.69 -4.97
CA GLU A 478 -21.77 3.27 -6.32
C GLU A 478 -20.54 2.78 -7.09
N PHE A 479 -19.44 2.53 -6.38
CA PHE A 479 -18.18 2.06 -6.95
C PHE A 479 -18.07 0.53 -6.96
N ASN A 480 -17.25 0.02 -7.87
CA ASN A 480 -17.06 -1.39 -8.18
C ASN A 480 -15.64 -1.87 -7.79
N GLU A 481 -15.36 -3.15 -8.09
CA GLU A 481 -14.10 -3.80 -7.75
C GLU A 481 -12.87 -3.17 -8.43
N LEU A 482 -13.01 -2.67 -9.67
CA LEU A 482 -11.93 -2.00 -10.38
C LEU A 482 -11.55 -0.70 -9.68
N GLU A 483 -12.54 0.08 -9.26
CA GLU A 483 -12.32 1.31 -8.49
C GLU A 483 -11.71 0.99 -7.12
N CYS A 484 -12.22 -0.02 -6.40
CA CYS A 484 -11.60 -0.53 -5.16
C CYS A 484 -10.12 -0.91 -5.36
N THR A 485 -9.80 -1.60 -6.45
CA THR A 485 -8.42 -2.00 -6.76
C THR A 485 -7.56 -0.77 -7.03
N GLY A 486 -8.07 0.21 -7.78
CA GLY A 486 -7.41 1.50 -8.00
C GLY A 486 -7.15 2.25 -6.69
N PHE A 487 -8.10 2.25 -5.76
CA PHE A 487 -7.89 2.78 -4.41
C PHE A 487 -6.83 1.96 -3.63
N GLY A 488 -6.73 0.65 -3.83
CA GLY A 488 -5.70 -0.20 -3.22
C GLY A 488 -4.29 0.10 -3.72
N GLU A 489 -4.16 0.59 -4.96
CA GLU A 489 -2.91 1.09 -5.55
C GLU A 489 -2.62 2.55 -5.16
N PHE A 490 -3.51 3.20 -4.39
CA PHE A 490 -3.28 4.54 -3.88
C PHE A 490 -2.08 4.54 -2.94
N GLU A 491 -1.07 5.31 -3.34
CA GLU A 491 0.16 5.42 -2.57
C GLU A 491 0.16 6.61 -1.60
N GLY A 492 -0.62 7.68 -1.81
CA GLY A 492 -0.65 8.83 -0.89
C GLY A 492 0.68 9.57 -0.81
N ASP A 493 0.93 10.47 -1.76
CA ASP A 493 2.20 11.19 -1.86
C ASP A 493 2.29 12.42 -0.91
N GLU A 494 2.76 12.24 0.33
CA GLU A 494 2.91 13.38 1.27
C GLU A 494 3.79 14.51 0.71
N LYS A 495 3.21 15.67 0.35
CA LYS A 495 3.96 16.93 0.29
C LYS A 495 4.27 17.41 1.71
N ARG A 496 5.54 17.31 2.12
CA ARG A 496 6.07 18.13 3.21
C ARG A 496 6.22 19.58 2.74
N ILE A 497 5.46 20.50 3.32
CA ILE A 497 5.82 21.93 3.25
C ILE A 497 7.09 22.12 4.08
N ASN A 498 8.17 22.51 3.41
CA ASN A 498 9.45 22.80 4.04
C ASN A 498 9.43 24.22 4.66
N THR A 499 8.64 24.43 5.71
CA THR A 499 8.72 25.64 6.55
C THR A 499 9.65 25.42 7.73
N ASN A 500 10.95 25.14 7.51
CA ASN A 500 11.99 25.06 8.56
C ASN A 500 11.68 24.26 9.87
N GLN A 501 10.58 23.50 9.94
CA GLN A 501 10.04 22.97 11.20
C GLN A 501 9.33 21.61 11.06
N GLY A 502 9.40 20.93 9.91
CA GLY A 502 8.96 19.53 9.81
C GLY A 502 7.49 19.27 10.19
N ARG A 503 6.57 20.14 9.77
CA ARG A 503 5.13 20.05 10.05
C ARG A 503 4.44 19.17 9.00
N SER A 504 3.51 18.30 9.43
CA SER A 504 2.77 17.39 8.55
C SER A 504 1.35 17.91 8.28
N GLU A 505 1.12 18.38 7.05
CA GLU A 505 -0.17 18.20 6.40
C GLU A 505 0.14 17.55 5.04
N SER A 506 -0.46 16.39 4.80
CA SER A 506 -0.28 15.61 3.58
C SER A 506 -1.00 16.32 2.42
N PHE A 507 -0.26 17.11 1.64
CA PHE A 507 -0.77 17.50 0.33
C PHE A 507 -0.42 16.39 -0.67
N ASP A 508 -1.29 15.39 -0.74
CA ASP A 508 -1.11 14.23 -1.61
C ASP A 508 -1.56 14.50 -3.03
N ASN A 509 -0.74 14.17 -4.04
CA ASN A 509 -1.24 14.08 -5.40
C ASN A 509 -2.38 13.04 -5.43
N LYS A 510 -3.61 13.57 -5.36
CA LYS A 510 -4.83 12.81 -5.18
C LYS A 510 -5.25 12.15 -6.47
N PHE A 511 -5.67 10.89 -6.31
CA PHE A 511 -6.56 10.12 -7.16
C PHE A 511 -6.36 10.28 -8.67
N LYS A 512 -5.68 9.29 -9.27
CA LYS A 512 -6.05 8.86 -10.62
C LYS A 512 -7.40 8.14 -10.51
N PHE A 513 -8.46 8.75 -11.05
CA PHE A 513 -9.63 8.04 -11.57
C PHE A 513 -9.75 8.34 -13.05
#